data_AF-A0A821GQX8-F1
#
_entry.id   AF-A0A821GQX8-F1
#
_cell.length_a   1.000
_cell.length_b   1.000
_cell.length_c   1.000
_cell.angle_alpha   90.00
_cell.angle_beta   90.00
_cell.angle_gamma   90.00
#
_symmetry.space_group_name_H-M   'P 1'
#
loop_
_entity.id
_entity.type
_entity.pdbx_description
1 polymer ?
#
loop_
_entity_poly.entity_id
_entity_poly.type
_entity_poly.pdbx_seq_one_letter_code
_entity_poly.pdbx_strand_id
1 'polypeptide(L)' 'ITADGSFDVQNNPGEQELLVYPLLKTEVYVALSCLMTHGNFILKIFTIFEQVTIDLIYLLYRTFRQ' A
#
# COMPACT_ATOMS: atom_id res chain seq x y z
N ILE A 1 3.76 -5.29 11.49
CA ILE A 1 3.03 -4.01 11.28
C ILE A 1 1.76 -4.31 10.48
N THR A 2 0.66 -3.61 10.76
CA THR A 2 -0.59 -3.67 9.97
C THR A 2 -0.96 -2.25 9.52
N ALA A 3 -1.55 -2.12 8.34
CA ALA A 3 -1.98 -0.85 7.77
C ALA A 3 -3.34 -1.00 7.04
N ASP A 4 -4.27 -0.08 7.32
CA ASP A 4 -5.69 -0.10 6.91
C ASP A 4 -6.21 1.33 6.71
N GLY A 5 -5.38 2.20 6.14
CA GLY A 5 -5.74 3.58 5.85
C GLY A 5 -6.78 3.67 4.75
N SER A 6 -7.82 4.49 4.97
CA SER A 6 -8.77 4.86 3.91
C SER A 6 -9.42 6.20 4.23
N PHE A 7 -10.01 6.81 3.21
CA PHE A 7 -10.86 7.99 3.33
C PHE A 7 -12.01 7.90 2.33
N ASP A 8 -13.02 8.76 2.48
CA ASP A 8 -14.22 8.71 1.65
C ASP A 8 -13.93 9.12 0.19
N VAL A 9 -14.22 8.21 -0.73
CA VAL A 9 -14.08 8.36 -2.19
C VAL A 9 -15.39 8.08 -2.93
N GLN A 10 -16.54 8.07 -2.23
CA GLN A 10 -17.84 7.70 -2.80
C GLN A 10 -18.24 8.55 -4.02
N ASN A 11 -17.75 9.78 -4.11
CA ASN A 11 -18.03 10.67 -5.24
C ASN A 11 -17.25 10.29 -6.52
N ASN A 12 -16.14 9.55 -6.40
CA ASN A 12 -15.27 9.16 -7.52
C ASN A 12 -14.77 7.70 -7.35
N PRO A 13 -15.67 6.69 -7.33
CA PRO A 13 -15.28 5.31 -7.02
C PRO A 13 -14.32 4.70 -8.06
N GLY A 14 -14.40 5.12 -9.33
CA GLY A 14 -13.47 4.67 -10.37
C GLY A 14 -12.04 5.15 -10.17
N GLU A 15 -11.85 6.28 -9.48
CA GLU A 15 -10.55 6.90 -9.19
C GLU A 15 -10.03 6.50 -7.80
N GLN A 16 -10.72 5.62 -7.08
CA GLN A 16 -10.39 5.25 -5.71
C GLN A 16 -8.93 4.84 -5.54
N GLU A 17 -8.39 4.07 -6.50
CA GLU A 17 -7.01 3.59 -6.46
C GLU A 17 -6.00 4.74 -6.47
N LEU A 18 -6.13 5.66 -7.42
CA LEU A 18 -5.26 6.83 -7.55
C LEU A 18 -5.44 7.82 -6.40
N LEU A 19 -6.67 8.02 -5.94
CA LEU A 19 -6.98 8.91 -4.81
C LEU A 19 -6.35 8.39 -3.52
N VAL A 20 -6.46 7.09 -3.23
CA VAL A 20 -5.92 6.48 -2.00
C VAL A 20 -4.41 6.23 -2.09
N TYR A 21 -3.82 6.17 -3.29
CA TYR A 21 -2.41 5.85 -3.50
C TYR A 21 -1.40 6.64 -2.62
N PRO A 22 -1.52 7.98 -2.43
CA PRO A 22 -0.61 8.71 -1.54
C PRO A 22 -0.63 8.21 -0.09
N LEU A 23 -1.81 7.83 0.41
CA LEU A 23 -1.96 7.23 1.73
C LEU A 23 -1.30 5.84 1.76
N LEU A 24 -1.65 4.98 0.80
CA LEU A 24 -1.08 3.64 0.67
C LEU A 24 0.46 3.65 0.63
N LYS A 25 1.04 4.54 -0.19
CA LYS A 25 2.50 4.72 -0.30
C LYS A 25 3.13 5.15 1.03
N THR A 26 2.45 6.03 1.77
CA THR A 26 2.93 6.51 3.07
C THR A 26 2.86 5.41 4.12
N GLU A 27 1.78 4.62 4.14
CA GLU A 27 1.67 3.45 5.02
C GLU A 27 2.78 2.42 4.76
N VAL A 28 3.10 2.14 3.50
CA VAL A 28 4.24 1.29 3.13
C VAL A 28 5.55 1.86 3.68
N TYR A 29 5.81 3.15 3.48
CA TYR A 29 7.05 3.78 3.94
C TYR A 29 7.20 3.72 5.47
N VAL A 30 6.13 4.05 6.21
CA VAL A 30 6.11 3.98 7.68
C VAL A 30 6.28 2.54 8.14
N ALA A 31 5.59 1.59 7.51
CA ALA A 31 5.70 0.19 7.87
C ALA A 31 7.14 -0.33 7.70
N LEU A 32 7.78 -0.08 6.56
CA LEU A 32 9.17 -0.50 6.32
C LEU A 32 10.17 0.18 7.26
N SER A 33 9.90 1.42 7.68
CA SER A 33 10.77 2.16 8.62
C SER A 33 10.65 1.66 10.06
N CYS A 34 9.50 1.14 10.45
CA CYS A 34 9.22 0.67 11.81
C CYS A 34 9.35 -0.86 11.98
N LEU A 35 9.40 -1.61 10.87
CA LEU A 35 9.44 -3.07 10.91
C LEU A 35 10.83 -3.58 11.27
N MET A 36 10.91 -4.43 12.29
CA MET A 36 12.13 -5.15 12.63
C MET A 36 12.48 -6.18 11.55
N THR A 37 13.76 -6.54 11.44
CA THR A 37 14.22 -7.62 10.55
C THR A 37 13.42 -8.91 10.81
N HIS A 38 13.01 -9.59 9.73
CA HIS A 38 12.14 -10.77 9.75
C HIS A 38 10.71 -10.53 10.29
N GLY A 39 10.31 -9.28 10.51
CA GLY A 39 8.94 -8.93 10.87
C GLY A 39 7.95 -9.15 9.71
N ASN A 40 6.66 -9.26 10.07
CA ASN A 40 5.58 -9.40 9.10
C ASN A 40 4.86 -8.06 8.88
N PHE A 41 4.46 -7.80 7.63
CA PHE A 41 3.67 -6.64 7.25
C PHE A 41 2.39 -7.09 6.53
N ILE A 42 1.23 -6.64 7.02
CA ILE A 42 -0.08 -6.88 6.40
C ILE A 42 -0.66 -5.52 6.00
N LEU A 43 -1.01 -5.39 4.73
CA LEU A 43 -1.47 -4.13 4.14
C LEU A 43 -2.79 -4.36 3.42
N LYS A 44 -3.81 -3.54 3.74
CA LYS A 44 -5.02 -3.48 2.95
C LYS A 44 -4.75 -2.69 1.67
N ILE A 45 -5.23 -3.24 0.55
CA ILE A 45 -5.20 -2.60 -0.75
C ILE A 45 -6.57 -2.80 -1.38
N PHE A 46 -7.05 -1.80 -2.10
CA PHE A 46 -8.28 -1.90 -2.88
C PHE A 46 -8.01 -2.60 -4.22
N THR A 47 -8.25 -1.93 -5.33
CA THR A 47 -7.89 -2.43 -6.66
C THR A 47 -6.39 -2.26 -6.92
N ILE A 48 -5.89 -3.03 -7.90
CA ILE A 48 -4.49 -3.03 -8.33
C ILE A 48 -4.49 -3.01 -9.87
N PHE A 49 -5.04 -1.95 -10.45
CA PHE A 49 -5.08 -1.74 -11.90
C PHE A 49 -4.10 -0.68 -12.36
N GLU A 50 -3.70 0.24 -11.49
CA GLU A 50 -2.82 1.34 -11.80
C GLU A 50 -1.35 0.93 -11.70
N GLN A 51 -0.54 1.40 -12.65
CA GLN A 51 0.89 1.07 -12.71
C GLN A 51 1.61 1.44 -11.42
N VAL A 52 1.23 2.58 -10.81
CA VAL A 52 1.83 3.05 -9.55
C VAL A 52 1.60 2.08 -8.38
N THR A 53 0.45 1.42 -8.34
CA THR A 53 0.12 0.41 -7.34
C THR A 53 0.88 -0.88 -7.62
N ILE A 54 0.95 -1.31 -8.88
CA ILE A 54 1.71 -2.49 -9.31
C ILE A 54 3.20 -2.34 -8.96
N ASP A 55 3.79 -1.18 -9.23
CA ASP A 55 5.20 -0.88 -8.91
C ASP A 55 5.46 -0.93 -7.40
N LEU A 56 4.53 -0.40 -6.60
CA LEU A 56 4.61 -0.45 -5.14
C LEU A 56 4.53 -1.89 -4.61
N ILE A 57 3.66 -2.71 -5.19
CA ILE A 57 3.56 -4.14 -4.86
C ILE A 57 4.82 -4.90 -5.27
N TYR A 58 5.39 -4.57 -6.44
CA TYR A 58 6.65 -5.16 -6.87
C TYR A 58 7.81 -4.81 -5.93
N LEU A 59 7.88 -3.57 -5.44
CA LEU A 59 8.84 -3.16 -4.40
C LEU A 59 8.66 -4.00 -3.12
N LEU A 60 7.42 -4.15 -2.64
CA LEU A 60 7.13 -4.98 -1.45
C LEU A 60 7.54 -6.43 -1.69
N TYR A 61 7.18 -7.02 -2.83
CA TYR A 61 7.60 -8.37 -3.20
C TYR A 61 9.12 -8.53 -3.14
N ARG A 62 9.88 -7.56 -3.69
CA ARG A 62 11.34 -7.58 -3.67
C ARG A 62 11.93 -7.42 -2.26
N THR A 63 11.25 -6.67 -1.40
CA THR A 63 11.70 -6.40 -0.02
C THR A 63 11.49 -7.60 0.90
N PHE A 64 10.38 -8.34 0.70
CA PHE A 64 10.04 -9.52 1.49
C PHE A 64 10.41 -10.85 0.79
N ARG A 65 11.08 -10.78 -0.36
CA ARG A 65 11.49 -11.97 -1.11
C ARG A 65 12.49 -12.77 -0.28
N GLN A 66 12.16 -14.03 -0.02
CA GLN A 66 13.09 -15.05 0.46
C GLN A 66 14.00 -15.50 -0.70
#